data_AF-A0A7Y2A5U7-F1
#
_entry.id   AF-A0A7Y2A5U7-F1
#
_cell.length_a   1.000
_cell.length_b   1.000
_cell.length_c   1.000
_cell.angle_alpha   90.00
_cell.angle_beta   90.00
_cell.angle_gamma   90.00
#
_symmetry.space_group_name_H-M   'P 1'
#
loop_
_entity.id
_entity.type
_entity.pdbx_description
1 polymer ?
#
loop_
_entity_poly.entity_id
_entity_poly.type
_entity_poly.pdbx_seq_one_letter_code
_entity_poly.pdbx_strand_id
1 'polypeptide(L)' 'MQDVVARFRDATLLRGSTGNFRPNAPKFHIRLRDTGEAVEVDVSSLKALFFVRDLD' A
#
# COMPACT_ATOMS: atom_id res chain seq x y z
N MET A 1 0.52 -12.65 -1.93
CA MET A 1 0.32 -11.21 -1.72
C MET A 1 1.51 -10.51 -2.36
N GLN A 2 1.32 -9.32 -2.93
CA GLN A 2 2.38 -8.59 -3.64
C GLN A 2 2.92 -7.48 -2.75
N ASP A 3 4.24 -7.38 -2.64
CA ASP A 3 4.89 -6.33 -1.86
C ASP A 3 4.76 -4.98 -2.53
N VAL A 4 4.46 -3.98 -1.70
CA VAL A 4 4.19 -2.62 -2.14
C VAL A 4 4.78 -1.59 -1.20
N VAL A 5 5.13 -0.45 -1.78
CA VAL A 5 5.42 0.79 -1.06
C VAL A 5 4.38 1.82 -1.48
N ALA A 6 3.55 2.26 -0.52
CA ALA A 6 2.60 3.35 -0.73
C ALA A 6 3.24 4.66 -0.30
N ARG A 7 3.30 5.63 -1.23
CA ARG A 7 3.72 6.99 -0.95
C ARG A 7 2.50 7.89 -0.92
N PHE A 8 2.24 8.50 0.23
CA PHE A 8 1.15 9.44 0.42
C PHE A 8 1.52 10.85 -0.05
N ARG A 9 0.50 11.69 -0.28
CA ARG A 9 0.67 13.09 -0.69
C ARG A 9 1.37 13.95 0.36
N ASP A 10 1.23 13.60 1.63
CA ASP A 10 1.93 14.21 2.77
C ASP A 10 3.39 13.75 2.93
N ALA A 11 3.90 12.98 1.96
CA ALA A 11 5.23 12.38 1.93
C ALA A 11 5.47 11.22 2.92
N THR A 12 4.45 10.76 3.65
CA THR A 12 4.56 9.53 4.45
C THR A 12 4.67 8.29 3.56
N LEU A 13 5.32 7.25 4.09
CA LEU A 13 5.49 5.96 3.44
C LEU A 13 4.87 4.85 4.27
N LEU A 14 4.15 3.95 3.60
CA LEU A 14 3.66 2.72 4.18
C LEU A 14 4.22 1.54 3.39
N ARG A 15 4.80 0.58 4.09
CA ARG A 15 5.40 -0.62 3.49
C ARG A 15 4.65 -1.85 3.95
N GLY A 16 4.37 -2.76 3.03
CA GLY A 16 3.65 -3.97 3.34
C GLY A 16 3.29 -4.73 2.08
N SER A 17 2.28 -5.59 2.19
CA SER A 17 1.80 -6.38 1.06
C SER A 17 0.31 -6.17 0.83
N THR A 18 -0.12 -6.22 -0.42
CA THR A 18 -1.53 -6.16 -0.79
C THR A 18 -1.96 -7.43 -1.52
N GLY A 19 -3.24 -7.77 -1.39
CA GLY A 19 -3.87 -8.86 -2.15
C GLY A 19 -5.14 -8.44 -2.89
N ASN A 20 -5.55 -7.17 -2.77
CA ASN A 20 -6.85 -6.71 -3.26
C ASN A 20 -6.83 -5.33 -3.93
N PHE A 21 -5.64 -4.81 -4.30
CA PHE A 21 -5.56 -3.58 -5.10
C PHE A 21 -6.24 -3.78 -6.47
N ARG A 22 -7.09 -2.81 -6.84
CA ARG A 22 -7.72 -2.71 -8.16
C ARG A 22 -7.63 -1.26 -8.63
N PRO A 23 -7.14 -0.96 -9.85
CA PRO A 23 -6.96 0.42 -10.32
C PRO A 23 -8.21 1.31 -10.27
N ASN A 24 -9.39 0.69 -10.44
CA ASN A 24 -10.67 1.40 -10.47
C ASN A 24 -11.40 1.42 -9.12
N ALA A 25 -10.83 0.81 -8.08
CA ALA A 25 -11.41 0.86 -6.74
C ALA A 25 -10.87 2.08 -5.98
N PRO A 26 -11.72 2.81 -5.22
CA PRO A 26 -11.27 3.97 -4.47
C PRO A 26 -10.38 3.60 -3.28
N LYS A 27 -10.45 2.34 -2.83
CA LYS A 27 -9.77 1.86 -1.64
C LYS A 27 -9.25 0.43 -1.81
N PHE A 28 -8.21 0.10 -1.05
CA PHE A 28 -7.64 -1.24 -0.96
C PHE A 28 -7.00 -1.42 0.42
N HIS A 29 -6.43 -2.59 0.70
CA HIS A 29 -5.78 -2.87 1.98
C HIS A 29 -4.29 -3.16 1.80
N ILE A 30 -3.49 -2.66 2.73
CA ILE A 30 -2.08 -3.02 2.89
C ILE A 30 -1.95 -3.74 4.23
N ARG A 31 -1.42 -4.96 4.21
CA ARG A 31 -0.97 -5.66 5.40
C ARG A 31 0.44 -5.17 5.75
N LEU A 32 0.58 -4.52 6.90
CA LEU A 32 1.84 -3.95 7.37
C LEU A 32 2.88 -5.03 7.59
N ARG A 33 4.12 -4.75 7.18
CA ARG A 33 5.25 -5.67 7.35
C ARG A 33 5.55 -5.93 8.83
N ASP A 34 5.53 -4.87 9.64
CA ASP A 34 6.03 -4.93 11.02
C ASP A 34 5.01 -5.53 12.00
N THR A 35 3.72 -5.24 11.81
CA THR A 35 2.66 -5.64 12.76
C THR A 35 1.75 -6.73 12.19
N GLY A 36 1.71 -6.94 10.88
CA GLY A 36 0.75 -7.81 10.21
C GLY A 36 -0.69 -7.27 10.19
N GLU A 37 -0.92 -6.06 10.70
CA GLU A 37 -2.21 -5.38 10.66
C GLU A 37 -2.62 -5.02 9.23
N ALA A 38 -3.91 -5.13 8.91
CA ALA A 38 -4.44 -4.67 7.63
C ALA A 38 -4.97 -3.24 7.76
N VAL A 39 -4.37 -2.31 7.03
CA VAL A 39 -4.77 -0.90 6.99
C VAL A 39 -5.51 -0.62 5.68
N GLU A 40 -6.68 0.01 5.78
CA GLU A 40 -7.40 0.52 4.61
C GLU A 40 -6.71 1.77 4.06
N VAL A 41 -6.44 1.79 2.76
CA VAL A 41 -5.77 2.89 2.06
C VAL A 41 -6.71 3.48 1.02
N ASP A 42 -6.94 4.79 1.10
CA ASP A 42 -7.65 5.57 0.09
C ASP A 42 -6.70 5.94 -1.05
N VAL A 43 -7.03 5.54 -2.28
CA VAL A 43 -6.19 5.80 -3.48
C VAL A 43 -6.03 7.30 -3.73
N SER A 44 -7.03 8.12 -3.38
CA SER A 44 -6.96 9.57 -3.53
C SER A 44 -5.95 10.22 -2.57
N SER A 45 -5.58 9.56 -1.48
CA SER A 45 -4.54 10.05 -0.55
C SER A 45 -3.12 9.76 -1.05
N LEU A 46 -2.98 8.86 -2.03
CA LEU A 46 -1.70 8.46 -2.57
C LEU A 46 -1.15 9.47 -3.58
N LYS A 47 0.18 9.60 -3.58
CA LYS A 47 0.97 10.17 -4.65
C LYS A 47 1.44 9.10 -5.63
N ALA A 48 1.80 7.93 -5.12
CA ALA A 48 2.21 6.78 -5.92
C ALA A 48 2.05 5.48 -5.12
N LEU A 49 1.83 4.37 -5.83
CA LEU A 49 1.90 3.02 -5.30
C LEU A 49 2.95 2.25 -6.12
N PHE A 50 4.00 1.79 -5.47
CA PHE A 50 5.07 1.02 -6.11
C PHE A 50 4.86 -0.46 -5.82
N PHE A 51 4.87 -1.29 -6.86
CA PHE A 51 4.92 -2.74 -6.74
C PHE A 51 6.38 -3.16 -6.83
N VAL A 52 6.89 -3.77 -5.76
CA VAL A 52 8.32 -4.07 -5.61
C VAL A 52 8.52 -5.58 -5.50
N ARG A 53 9.74 -6.05 -5.80
CA ARG A 53 10.08 -7.47 -5.68
C ARG A 53 10.16 -7.90 -4.21
N ASP A 54 10.74 -7.03 -3.39
CA ASP A 54 10.99 -7.22 -1.97
C ASP A 54 11.08 -5.84 -1.28
N LEU A 55 11.01 -5.83 0.05
CA LEU A 55 10.99 -4.63 0.90
C LEU A 55 12.31 -4.42 1.66
N ASP A 56 13.36 -5.18 1.32
CA ASP A 56 14.68 -5.16 1.95
C ASP A 56 15.66 -4.19 1.27
#